data_AF-A0A0Q0ZA98-F1
#
_entry.id   AF-A0A0Q0ZA98-F1
#
_cell.length_a   1.000
_cell.length_b   1.000
_cell.length_c   1.000
_cell.angle_alpha   90.00
_cell.angle_beta   90.00
_cell.angle_gamma   90.00
#
_symmetry.space_group_name_H-M   'P 1'
#
loop_
_entity.id
_entity.type
_entity.pdbx_description
1 polymer ?
#
loop_
_entity_poly.entity_id
_entity_poly.type
_entity_poly.pdbx_seq_one_letter_code
_entity_poly.pdbx_strand_id
1 'polypeptide(L)'
;MKPLRLRGHHLLCVHGFRGMGYSPSFVEKMWEIVKRIRDEEDDFPIEVVAALDEACLACPHHGEATCEASPNSDDHVRLLDGNVIRHLGLEAGNVYQKSELIRRIAEMVEPDDLDYLCRHCSWLPHGVCKEGIANVRRGNTAQL
;
A
#
# COMPACT_ATOMS: atom_id res chain seq x y z
N MET A 1 17.78 9.17 8.87
CA MET A 1 17.45 8.16 7.83
C MET A 1 16.45 8.78 6.86
N LYS A 2 16.51 8.42 5.57
CA LYS A 2 15.50 8.82 4.60
C LYS A 2 14.20 8.04 4.88
N PRO A 3 13.01 8.69 4.88
CA PRO A 3 11.75 7.97 5.07
C PRO A 3 11.49 6.99 3.92
N LEU A 4 10.82 5.88 4.22
CA LEU A 4 10.33 4.98 3.19
C LEU A 4 9.22 5.71 2.41
N ARG A 5 9.31 5.74 1.08
CA ARG A 5 8.25 6.31 0.25
C ARG A 5 7.26 5.22 -0.10
N LEU A 6 5.99 5.40 0.28
CA LEU A 6 4.93 4.44 0.01
C LEU A 6 3.68 5.15 -0.50
N ARG A 7 3.10 4.64 -1.58
CA ARG A 7 1.91 5.25 -2.14
C ARG A 7 0.64 4.81 -1.42
N GLY A 8 -0.41 5.64 -1.54
CA GLY A 8 -1.67 5.48 -0.83
C GLY A 8 -2.20 4.05 -0.80
N HIS A 9 -2.38 3.41 -1.96
CA HIS A 9 -2.96 2.06 -1.97
C HIS A 9 -2.02 0.99 -1.38
N HIS A 10 -0.70 1.15 -1.50
CA HIS A 10 0.26 0.22 -0.91
C HIS A 10 0.22 0.24 0.63
N LEU A 11 -0.22 1.33 1.27
CA LEU A 11 -0.49 1.34 2.71
C LEU A 11 -1.48 0.23 3.12
N LEU A 12 -2.43 -0.14 2.24
CA LEU A 12 -3.37 -1.24 2.49
C LEU A 12 -2.85 -2.58 1.95
N CYS A 13 -2.32 -2.59 0.72
CA CYS A 13 -1.91 -3.83 0.04
C CYS A 13 -0.86 -4.63 0.82
N VAL A 14 0.04 -3.97 1.54
CA VAL A 14 1.11 -4.62 2.33
C VAL A 14 0.58 -5.56 3.41
N HIS A 15 -0.64 -5.36 3.90
CA HIS A 15 -1.26 -6.26 4.89
C HIS A 15 -1.88 -7.50 4.25
N GLY A 16 -2.32 -7.41 2.99
CA GLY A 16 -2.88 -8.54 2.23
C GLY A 16 -1.89 -9.22 1.28
N PHE A 17 -0.63 -8.77 1.23
CA PHE A 17 0.35 -9.28 0.28
C PHE A 17 0.64 -10.78 0.49
N ARG A 18 0.63 -11.55 -0.61
CA ARG A 18 0.85 -13.01 -0.66
C ARG A 18 1.85 -13.39 -1.78
N GLY A 19 2.78 -12.51 -2.12
CA GLY A 19 3.74 -12.74 -3.20
C GLY A 19 3.19 -12.53 -4.62
N MET A 20 2.03 -11.89 -4.76
CA MET A 20 1.44 -11.53 -6.05
C MET A 20 2.09 -10.25 -6.59
N GLY A 21 2.45 -10.21 -7.88
CA GLY A 21 3.08 -9.03 -8.46
C GLY A 21 3.38 -9.16 -9.94
N TYR A 22 3.95 -8.10 -10.51
CA TYR A 22 4.17 -7.99 -11.96
C TYR A 22 5.48 -8.63 -12.44
N SER A 23 6.46 -8.79 -11.55
CA SER A 23 7.76 -9.40 -11.84
C SER A 23 8.39 -9.98 -10.57
N PRO A 24 9.38 -10.88 -10.68
CA PRO A 24 10.12 -11.37 -9.51
C PRO A 24 10.77 -10.25 -8.69
N SER A 25 11.38 -9.25 -9.35
CA SER A 25 12.02 -8.10 -8.69
C SER A 25 11.01 -7.24 -7.91
N PHE A 26 9.83 -7.03 -8.47
CA PHE A 26 8.76 -6.31 -7.80
C PHE A 26 8.29 -7.07 -6.56
N VAL A 27 8.11 -8.39 -6.68
CA VAL A 27 7.69 -9.24 -5.57
C VAL A 27 8.72 -9.25 -4.45
N GLU A 28 10.02 -9.34 -4.78
CA GLU A 28 11.11 -9.26 -3.81
C GLU A 28 11.09 -7.91 -3.07
N LYS A 29 11.01 -6.79 -3.81
CA LYS A 29 10.92 -5.46 -3.20
C LYS A 29 9.70 -5.29 -2.31
N MET A 30 8.54 -5.81 -2.72
CA MET A 30 7.33 -5.82 -1.90
C MET A 30 7.51 -6.64 -0.63
N TRP A 31 8.19 -7.79 -0.68
CA TRP A 31 8.50 -8.57 0.53
C TRP A 31 9.39 -7.83 1.51
N GLU A 32 10.40 -7.08 1.03
CA GLU A 32 11.22 -6.23 1.90
C GLU A 32 10.36 -5.19 2.64
N ILE A 33 9.47 -4.50 1.90
CA ILE A 33 8.56 -3.50 2.47
C ILE A 33 7.58 -4.14 3.46
N VAL A 34 6.93 -5.25 3.07
CA VAL A 34 5.97 -5.99 3.89
C VAL A 34 6.62 -6.47 5.18
N LYS A 35 7.84 -7.02 5.11
CA LYS A 35 8.57 -7.49 6.30
C LYS A 35 8.74 -6.36 7.31
N ARG A 36 9.15 -5.16 6.87
CA ARG A 36 9.35 -4.01 7.74
C ARG A 36 8.04 -3.45 8.29
N ILE A 37 6.98 -3.39 7.47
CA ILE A 37 5.68 -2.86 7.92
C ILE A 37 5.00 -3.78 8.92
N ARG A 38 5.12 -5.11 8.73
CA ARG A 38 4.52 -6.12 9.61
C ARG A 38 5.37 -6.47 10.83
N ASP A 39 6.61 -5.99 10.90
CA ASP A 39 7.45 -6.09 12.09
C ASP A 39 6.95 -5.09 13.14
N GLU A 40 6.51 -5.56 14.30
CA GLU A 40 5.95 -4.71 15.37
C GLU A 40 7.03 -3.88 16.05
N GLU A 41 8.29 -4.33 16.05
CA GLU A 41 9.42 -3.68 16.71
C GLU A 41 10.08 -2.58 15.84
N ASP A 42 9.91 -2.61 14.52
CA ASP A 42 10.51 -1.62 13.58
C ASP A 42 9.56 -0.43 13.34
N ASP A 43 9.57 0.63 14.16
CA ASP A 43 8.81 1.86 13.88
C ASP A 43 9.68 2.92 13.17
N PHE A 44 9.24 3.38 11.99
CA PHE A 44 10.01 4.27 11.13
C PHE A 44 9.12 5.25 10.35
N PRO A 45 9.69 6.36 9.87
CA PRO A 45 8.94 7.35 9.11
C PRO A 45 8.65 6.88 7.68
N ILE A 46 7.41 7.12 7.23
CA ILE A 46 6.90 6.83 5.89
C ILE A 46 6.41 8.13 5.26
N GLU A 47 6.97 8.49 4.11
CA GLU A 47 6.45 9.57 3.25
C GLU A 47 5.32 8.99 2.39
N VAL A 48 4.11 9.50 2.60
CA VAL A 48 2.91 9.02 1.88
C VAL A 48 2.78 9.80 0.57
N VAL A 49 2.72 9.10 -0.56
CA VAL A 49 2.69 9.74 -1.88
C VAL A 49 1.50 9.28 -2.75
N ALA A 50 1.10 10.10 -3.71
CA ALA A 50 0.19 9.71 -4.80
C ALA A 50 0.98 9.69 -6.14
N ALA A 51 2.09 8.97 -6.12
CA ALA A 51 3.08 8.87 -7.20
C ALA A 51 3.80 7.51 -7.13
N LEU A 52 4.77 7.28 -8.02
CA LEU A 52 5.65 6.11 -7.93
C LEU A 52 6.37 6.08 -6.57
N ASP A 53 6.39 4.90 -5.95
CA ASP A 53 6.99 4.66 -4.65
C ASP A 53 8.13 3.63 -4.72
N GLU A 54 8.66 3.19 -3.57
CA GLU A 54 9.80 2.26 -3.53
C GLU A 54 9.52 0.92 -4.21
N ALA A 55 8.29 0.41 -4.15
CA ALA A 55 7.92 -0.82 -4.85
C ALA A 55 7.89 -0.61 -6.36
N CYS A 56 7.39 0.56 -6.81
CA CYS A 56 7.35 0.91 -8.23
C CYS A 56 8.73 0.95 -8.88
N LEU A 57 9.81 1.27 -8.15
CA LEU A 57 11.16 1.30 -8.72
C LEU A 57 11.66 -0.07 -9.23
N ALA A 58 11.06 -1.17 -8.75
CA ALA A 58 11.36 -2.53 -9.20
C ALA A 58 10.31 -3.09 -10.18
N CYS A 59 9.30 -2.28 -10.54
CA CYS A 59 8.19 -2.66 -11.41
C CYS A 59 8.60 -2.55 -12.89
N PRO A 60 8.28 -3.53 -13.76
CA PRO A 60 8.58 -3.45 -15.19
C PRO A 60 7.82 -2.33 -15.92
N HIS A 61 6.80 -1.75 -15.29
CA HIS A 61 5.94 -0.72 -15.86
C HIS A 61 6.25 0.70 -15.35
N HIS A 62 7.38 0.89 -14.65
CA HIS A 62 7.75 2.20 -14.15
C HIS A 62 8.30 3.06 -15.30
N GLY A 63 7.64 4.19 -15.57
CA GLY A 63 8.22 5.27 -16.34
C GLY A 63 9.11 6.16 -15.47
N GLU A 64 9.56 7.29 -16.02
CA GLU A 64 10.35 8.26 -15.25
C GLU A 64 9.56 8.85 -14.07
N ALA A 65 8.25 9.09 -14.26
CA ALA A 65 7.39 9.72 -13.25
C ALA A 65 6.00 9.07 -13.10
N THR A 66 5.62 8.17 -14.01
CA THR A 66 4.26 7.63 -14.12
C THR A 66 4.26 6.12 -14.32
N CYS A 67 3.11 5.48 -14.08
CA CYS A 67 2.88 4.08 -14.42
C CYS A 67 2.52 3.93 -15.90
N GLU A 68 3.33 3.21 -16.67
CA GLU A 68 3.20 3.03 -18.12
C GLU A 68 2.67 1.63 -18.51
N ALA A 69 2.00 0.94 -17.58
CA ALA A 69 1.48 -0.40 -17.82
C ALA A 69 0.47 -0.46 -18.99
N SER A 70 -0.36 0.59 -19.15
CA SER A 70 -1.31 0.73 -20.25
C SER A 70 -1.81 2.18 -20.35
N PRO A 71 -2.52 2.57 -21.43
CA PRO A 71 -3.19 3.86 -21.46
C PRO A 71 -4.09 4.05 -20.23
N ASN A 72 -3.91 5.17 -19.52
CA ASN A 72 -4.63 5.53 -18.29
C ASN A 72 -4.25 4.73 -17.03
N SER A 73 -3.20 3.89 -17.04
CA SER A 73 -2.80 3.16 -15.82
C SER A 73 -2.36 4.10 -14.70
N ASP A 74 -1.66 5.20 -15.03
CA ASP A 74 -1.25 6.16 -14.02
C ASP A 74 -2.44 6.84 -13.33
N ASP A 75 -3.40 7.34 -14.10
CA ASP A 75 -4.63 7.95 -13.58
C ASP A 75 -5.42 6.97 -12.72
N HIS A 76 -5.53 5.71 -13.16
CA HIS A 76 -6.21 4.68 -12.39
C HIS A 76 -5.53 4.44 -11.03
N VAL A 77 -4.21 4.23 -11.01
CA VAL A 77 -3.53 3.93 -9.73
C VAL A 77 -3.46 5.18 -8.84
N ARG A 78 -3.33 6.39 -9.40
CA ARG A 78 -3.43 7.64 -8.63
C ARG A 78 -4.82 7.84 -8.02
N LEU A 79 -5.88 7.40 -8.70
CA LEU A 79 -7.22 7.40 -8.13
C LEU A 79 -7.29 6.50 -6.88
N LEU A 80 -6.72 5.29 -6.95
CA LEU A 80 -6.65 4.38 -5.80
C LEU A 80 -5.86 5.01 -4.64
N ASP A 81 -4.72 5.63 -4.93
CA ASP A 81 -3.92 6.34 -3.91
C ASP A 81 -4.73 7.45 -3.24
N GLY A 82 -5.36 8.31 -4.04
CA GLY A 82 -6.12 9.45 -3.55
C GLY A 82 -7.32 9.03 -2.71
N ASN A 83 -7.98 7.92 -3.06
CA ASN A 83 -9.07 7.35 -2.27
C ASN A 83 -8.58 6.97 -0.87
N VAL A 84 -7.48 6.22 -0.78
CA VAL A 84 -6.93 5.75 0.50
C VAL A 84 -6.38 6.90 1.34
N ILE A 85 -5.62 7.82 0.73
CA ILE A 85 -5.07 8.99 1.41
C ILE A 85 -6.19 9.83 2.03
N ARG A 86 -7.26 10.10 1.27
CA ARG A 86 -8.42 10.85 1.76
C ARG A 86 -9.14 10.09 2.88
N HIS A 87 -9.36 8.79 2.72
CA HIS A 87 -10.07 7.96 3.70
C HIS A 87 -9.36 7.93 5.05
N LEU A 88 -8.02 7.89 5.05
CA LEU A 88 -7.19 7.88 6.26
C LEU A 88 -6.93 9.29 6.85
N GLY A 89 -7.46 10.35 6.23
CA GLY A 89 -7.19 11.73 6.64
C GLY A 89 -5.69 12.09 6.57
N LEU A 90 -5.02 11.63 5.51
CA LEU A 90 -3.61 11.87 5.24
C LEU A 90 -3.44 12.95 4.16
N GLU A 91 -2.24 13.50 4.09
CA GLU A 91 -1.82 14.45 3.05
C GLU A 91 -0.65 13.86 2.26
N ALA A 92 -0.75 13.91 0.94
CA ALA A 92 0.34 13.44 0.07
C ALA A 92 1.56 14.37 0.19
N GLY A 93 2.75 13.78 0.31
CA GLY A 93 4.02 14.48 0.55
C GLY A 93 4.38 14.62 2.03
N ASN A 94 3.44 14.36 2.95
CA ASN A 94 3.74 14.38 4.38
C ASN A 94 4.36 13.06 4.86
N VAL A 95 5.07 13.16 5.97
CA VAL A 95 5.73 12.03 6.64
C VAL A 95 4.97 11.67 7.91
N TYR A 96 4.67 10.38 8.07
CA TYR A 96 3.96 9.81 9.21
C TYR A 96 4.77 8.67 9.81
N GLN A 97 4.61 8.40 11.10
CA GLN A 97 5.18 7.17 11.68
C GLN A 97 4.39 5.94 11.20
N LYS A 98 5.10 4.83 10.94
CA LYS A 98 4.49 3.54 10.61
C LYS A 98 3.41 3.15 11.62
N SER A 99 3.70 3.27 12.91
CA SER A 99 2.76 2.99 14.01
C SER A 99 1.49 3.85 13.94
N GLU A 100 1.60 5.11 13.53
CA GLU A 100 0.44 5.98 13.31
C GLU A 100 -0.42 5.52 12.12
N LEU A 101 0.21 5.18 11.01
CA LEU A 101 -0.48 4.70 9.81
C LEU A 101 -1.23 3.39 10.09
N ILE A 102 -0.59 2.43 10.78
CA ILE A 102 -1.22 1.16 11.19
C ILE A 102 -2.44 1.42 12.07
N ARG A 103 -2.32 2.30 13.08
CA ARG A 103 -3.43 2.66 13.96
C ARG A 103 -4.60 3.27 13.19
N ARG A 104 -4.33 4.23 12.29
CA ARG A 104 -5.37 4.83 11.43
C ARG A 104 -6.05 3.78 10.55
N ILE A 105 -5.29 2.85 9.96
CA ILE A 105 -5.86 1.76 9.15
C ILE A 105 -6.76 0.87 10.02
N ALA A 106 -6.28 0.46 11.20
CA ALA A 106 -7.04 -0.38 12.13
C ALA A 106 -8.34 0.28 12.61
N GLU A 107 -8.34 1.60 12.79
CA GLU A 107 -9.50 2.35 13.28
C GLU A 107 -10.48 2.70 12.16
N MET A 108 -9.97 3.09 10.98
CA MET A 108 -10.76 3.79 9.96
C MET A 108 -11.12 2.95 8.74
N VAL A 109 -10.44 1.83 8.48
CA VAL A 109 -10.68 1.02 7.28
C VAL A 109 -11.38 -0.27 7.67
N GLU A 110 -12.60 -0.47 7.17
CA GLU A 110 -13.30 -1.75 7.20
C GLU A 110 -12.94 -2.57 5.96
N PRO A 111 -12.96 -3.92 6.03
CA PRO A 111 -12.67 -4.76 4.86
C PRO A 111 -13.54 -4.43 3.64
N ASP A 112 -14.80 -4.05 3.83
CA ASP A 112 -15.72 -3.71 2.74
C ASP A 112 -15.48 -2.33 2.12
N ASP A 113 -14.75 -1.43 2.80
CA ASP A 113 -14.34 -0.15 2.20
C ASP A 113 -13.48 -0.38 0.94
N LEU A 114 -12.78 -1.52 0.85
CA LEU A 114 -11.92 -1.85 -0.28
C LEU A 114 -12.70 -1.99 -1.59
N ASP A 115 -14.01 -2.26 -1.55
CA ASP A 115 -14.86 -2.32 -2.75
C ASP A 115 -15.02 -0.94 -3.41
N TYR A 116 -14.80 0.13 -2.64
CA TYR A 116 -14.73 1.50 -3.13
C TYR A 116 -13.29 2.00 -3.26
N LEU A 117 -12.47 1.83 -2.22
CA LEU A 117 -11.10 2.36 -2.17
C LEU A 117 -10.20 1.72 -3.24
N CYS A 118 -10.40 0.42 -3.49
CA CYS A 118 -9.62 -0.39 -4.43
C CYS A 118 -10.44 -0.84 -5.64
N ARG A 119 -11.52 -0.11 -5.98
CA ARG A 119 -12.42 -0.47 -7.09
C ARG A 119 -11.63 -0.63 -8.40
N HIS A 120 -11.89 -1.73 -9.10
CA HIS A 120 -11.21 -2.15 -10.34
C HIS A 120 -9.73 -2.55 -10.17
N CYS A 121 -9.22 -2.71 -8.94
CA CYS A 121 -7.92 -3.34 -8.71
C CYS A 121 -7.96 -4.83 -9.09
N SER A 122 -6.96 -5.30 -9.83
CA SER A 122 -6.84 -6.70 -10.27
C SER A 122 -6.72 -7.68 -9.11
N TRP A 123 -6.19 -7.25 -7.97
CA TRP A 123 -5.94 -8.11 -6.81
C TRP A 123 -7.13 -8.21 -5.84
N LEU A 124 -8.07 -7.26 -5.89
CA LEU A 124 -9.21 -7.21 -4.98
C LEU A 124 -10.08 -8.49 -5.03
N PRO A 125 -10.41 -9.06 -6.20
CA PRO A 125 -11.23 -10.28 -6.29
C PRO A 125 -10.63 -11.51 -5.61
N HIS A 126 -9.32 -11.52 -5.31
CA HIS A 126 -8.68 -12.63 -4.61
C HIS A 126 -8.98 -12.66 -3.10
N GLY A 127 -9.61 -11.61 -2.54
CA GLY A 127 -10.05 -11.55 -1.15
C GLY A 127 -8.94 -11.29 -0.11
N VAL A 128 -7.68 -11.57 -0.43
CA VAL A 128 -6.54 -11.47 0.50
C VAL A 128 -6.32 -10.05 1.04
N CYS A 129 -6.69 -9.01 0.30
CA CYS A 129 -6.62 -7.63 0.77
C CYS A 129 -7.60 -7.38 1.92
N LYS A 130 -8.85 -7.86 1.78
CA LYS A 130 -9.87 -7.75 2.82
C LYS A 130 -9.48 -8.53 4.08
N GLU A 131 -8.93 -9.73 3.92
CA GLU A 131 -8.38 -10.52 5.04
C GLU A 131 -7.24 -9.78 5.75
N GLY A 132 -6.31 -9.19 4.99
CA GLY A 132 -5.19 -8.41 5.53
C GLY A 132 -5.66 -7.26 6.42
N ILE A 133 -6.67 -6.51 5.96
CA ILE A 133 -7.28 -5.42 6.73
C ILE A 133 -8.01 -5.93 7.97
N ALA A 134 -8.80 -7.00 7.85
CA ALA A 134 -9.48 -7.61 9.00
C ALA A 134 -8.50 -8.03 10.11
N ASN A 135 -7.31 -8.51 9.74
CA ASN A 135 -6.25 -8.86 10.67
C ASN A 135 -5.66 -7.62 11.37
N VAL A 136 -5.37 -6.55 10.61
CA VAL A 136 -4.88 -5.27 11.20
C VAL A 136 -5.87 -4.74 12.24
N ARG A 137 -7.18 -4.75 11.94
CA ARG A 137 -8.23 -4.33 12.89
C ARG A 137 -8.26 -5.16 14.17
N ARG A 138 -7.87 -6.43 14.11
CA ARG A 138 -7.76 -7.33 15.27
C ARG A 138 -6.46 -7.16 16.05
N GLY A 139 -5.56 -6.27 15.61
CA GLY A 139 -4.22 -6.10 16.18
C GLY A 139 -3.21 -7.15 15.69
N ASN A 140 -3.54 -7.95 14.68
CA ASN A 140 -2.67 -8.99 14.14
C ASN A 140 -1.90 -8.46 12.93
N THR A 141 -0.86 -7.66 13.19
CA THR A 141 -0.01 -7.07 12.15
C THR A 141 1.08 -8.01 11.66
N ALA A 142 1.63 -8.86 12.53
CA ALA A 142 2.56 -9.94 12.19
C ALA A 142 1.85 -11.11 11.49
N GLN A 143 1.43 -10.90 10.24
CA GLN A 143 0.86 -11.94 9.39
C GLN A 143 2.01 -12.67 8.68
N LEU A 144 2.26 -13.93 9.07
CA LEU A 144 3.19 -14.84 8.41
C LEU A 144 2.68 -15.26 7.02
#